data_AF-A0A968LLH6-F1
#
_entry.id   AF-A0A968LLH6-F1
#
_cell.length_a   1.000
_cell.length_b   1.000
_cell.length_c   1.000
_cell.angle_alpha   90.00
_cell.angle_beta   90.00
_cell.angle_gamma   90.00
#
_symmetry.space_group_name_H-M   'P 1'
#
loop_
_entity.id
_entity.type
_entity.pdbx_description
1 polymer ?
#
loop_
_entity_poly.entity_id
_entity_poly.type
_entity_poly.pdbx_seq_one_letter_code
_entity_poly.pdbx_strand_id
1 'polypeptide(L)'
;MRSDIDVEELKEEAIEPVPEAQPELLPEPEPTPELELDAEPPSTETEPDEGPRKRGKAKVPKRELAESKSDECAALRDQAKAARNKGNWKQLLQLTERRSCWARASEAKALRMQALFELDRHQECITLGGGDKSREVSKWVTICQRALD
;
A
#
# COMPACT_ATOMS: atom_id res chain seq x y z
N MET A 1 39.56 54.07 33.31
CA MET A 1 40.47 52.97 33.72
C MET A 1 39.77 51.68 33.30
N ARG A 2 40.14 50.88 32.29
CA ARG A 2 41.44 50.39 31.81
C ARG A 2 42.15 49.50 32.83
N SER A 3 41.86 48.21 32.77
CA SER A 3 42.72 47.06 33.14
C SER A 3 42.13 45.85 32.38
N ASP A 4 42.76 45.31 31.34
CA ASP A 4 43.95 44.43 31.41
C ASP A 4 43.72 43.26 32.37
N ILE A 5 43.33 42.09 31.84
CA ILE A 5 43.86 40.80 32.31
C ILE A 5 44.16 39.97 31.06
N ASP A 6 45.46 39.93 30.79
CA ASP A 6 46.14 38.99 29.91
C ASP A 6 46.44 37.70 30.71
N VAL A 7 46.45 36.58 29.99
CA VAL A 7 47.44 35.48 30.12
C VAL A 7 47.26 34.36 31.15
N GLU A 8 47.28 33.15 30.56
CA GLU A 8 47.71 31.85 31.09
C GLU A 8 47.00 31.27 32.32
N GLU A 9 46.22 30.22 32.09
CA GLU A 9 46.44 29.01 32.87
C GLU A 9 46.20 27.76 32.01
N LEU A 10 47.32 27.17 31.61
CA LEU A 10 47.40 25.80 31.10
C LEU A 10 46.80 24.86 32.12
N LYS A 11 45.73 24.15 31.73
CA LYS A 11 45.46 22.83 32.30
C LYS A 11 45.32 21.80 31.20
N GLU A 12 46.50 21.38 30.79
CA GLU A 12 46.82 20.09 30.22
C GLU A 12 46.21 19.01 31.14
N GLU A 13 45.04 18.48 30.78
CA GLU A 13 44.56 17.20 31.29
C GLU A 13 44.57 16.22 30.12
N ALA A 14 45.45 15.24 30.29
CA ALA A 14 45.72 14.16 29.37
C ALA A 14 44.41 13.42 29.01
N ILE A 15 44.09 13.41 27.72
CA ILE A 15 43.12 12.48 27.17
C ILE A 15 43.94 11.26 26.75
N GLU A 16 43.89 10.22 27.57
CA GLU A 16 44.43 8.90 27.27
C GLU A 16 43.88 8.41 25.90
N PRO A 17 44.69 7.70 25.10
CA PRO A 17 44.30 7.26 23.77
C PRO A 17 43.08 6.34 23.86
N VAL A 18 41.99 6.74 23.18
CA VAL A 18 40.84 5.88 22.93
C VAL A 18 41.35 4.62 22.23
N PRO A 19 41.12 3.41 22.78
CA PRO A 19 41.51 2.19 22.09
C PRO A 19 40.79 2.14 20.75
N GLU A 20 41.60 2.04 19.69
CA GLU A 20 41.21 1.80 18.32
C GLU A 20 40.27 0.59 18.28
N ALA A 21 38.97 0.86 18.15
CA ALA A 21 37.98 -0.17 17.95
C ALA A 21 38.30 -0.83 16.60
N GLN A 22 38.91 -2.01 16.70
CA GLN A 22 39.14 -2.88 15.56
C GLN A 22 37.83 -3.02 14.77
N PRO A 23 37.86 -2.92 13.43
CA PRO A 23 36.70 -3.25 12.63
C PRO A 23 36.39 -4.73 12.85
N GLU A 24 35.38 -5.01 13.68
CA GLU A 24 34.78 -6.33 13.77
C GLU A 24 34.27 -6.68 12.37
N LEU A 25 34.96 -7.65 11.78
CA LEU A 25 34.60 -8.32 10.55
C LEU A 25 33.16 -8.80 10.68
N LEU A 26 32.26 -8.16 9.94
CA LEU A 26 30.93 -8.70 9.66
C LEU A 26 31.13 -10.12 9.08
N PRO A 27 30.49 -11.16 9.64
CA PRO A 27 30.46 -12.45 8.98
C PRO A 27 29.72 -12.29 7.65
N GLU A 28 30.40 -12.63 6.56
CA GLU A 28 29.77 -12.84 5.26
C GLU A 28 28.71 -13.93 5.40
N PRO A 29 27.45 -13.70 5.01
CA PRO A 29 26.49 -14.77 4.86
C PRO A 29 26.81 -15.56 3.58
N GLU A 30 27.51 -16.68 3.73
CA GLU A 30 27.48 -17.78 2.75
C GLU A 30 26.18 -18.60 2.91
N PRO A 31 25.84 -19.48 1.96
CA PRO A 31 25.35 -19.22 0.62
C PRO A 31 23.81 -19.33 0.55
N THR A 32 23.21 -18.61 -0.38
CA THR A 32 21.83 -18.84 -0.83
C THR A 32 21.65 -20.31 -1.23
N PRO A 33 20.64 -21.05 -0.71
CA PRO A 33 20.19 -22.23 -1.41
C PRO A 33 19.68 -21.77 -2.77
N GLU A 34 20.41 -22.11 -3.83
CA GLU A 34 19.83 -22.22 -5.16
C GLU A 34 18.71 -23.26 -5.04
N LEU A 35 17.49 -22.76 -4.86
CA LEU A 35 16.30 -23.54 -5.18
C LEU A 35 16.38 -23.78 -6.67
N GLU A 36 16.98 -24.91 -7.04
CA GLU A 36 16.66 -25.64 -8.26
C GLU A 36 15.15 -25.91 -8.22
N LEU A 37 14.40 -24.93 -8.73
CA LEU A 37 12.98 -25.06 -9.04
C LEU A 37 12.88 -25.82 -10.37
N ASP A 38 13.37 -27.06 -10.35
CA ASP A 38 12.97 -28.08 -11.30
C ASP A 38 11.61 -28.62 -10.84
N ALA A 39 10.58 -27.86 -11.22
CA ALA A 39 9.22 -28.33 -11.28
C ALA A 39 8.65 -27.79 -12.58
N GLU A 40 8.89 -28.57 -13.64
CA GLU A 40 8.13 -28.59 -14.88
C GLU A 40 6.67 -28.19 -14.62
N PRO A 41 6.13 -27.14 -15.27
CA PRO A 41 4.71 -26.86 -15.12
C PRO A 41 3.94 -27.98 -15.83
N PRO A 42 3.04 -28.74 -15.17
CA PRO A 42 1.95 -29.32 -15.90
C PRO A 42 1.13 -28.14 -16.43
N SER A 43 1.36 -27.81 -17.70
CA SER A 43 0.49 -26.98 -18.51
C SER A 43 -0.87 -27.68 -18.56
N THR A 44 -1.67 -27.45 -17.52
CA THR A 44 -3.09 -27.78 -17.55
C THR A 44 -3.72 -26.65 -18.34
N GLU A 45 -3.67 -26.82 -19.65
CA GLU A 45 -4.47 -26.12 -20.64
C GLU A 45 -5.93 -26.34 -20.24
N THR A 46 -6.45 -25.49 -19.35
CA THR A 46 -7.89 -25.32 -19.22
C THR A 46 -8.25 -24.35 -20.31
N GLU A 47 -8.73 -24.90 -21.43
CA GLU A 47 -9.42 -24.15 -22.47
C GLU A 47 -10.33 -23.10 -21.79
N PRO A 48 -10.18 -21.82 -22.11
CA PRO A 48 -11.23 -20.86 -21.84
C PRO A 48 -12.41 -21.30 -22.70
N ASP A 49 -13.39 -21.96 -22.07
CA ASP A 49 -14.74 -22.10 -22.62
C ASP A 49 -15.27 -20.68 -22.85
N GLU A 50 -14.97 -20.16 -24.05
CA GLU A 50 -15.48 -18.92 -24.62
C GLU A 50 -16.95 -19.12 -24.97
N GLY A 51 -17.77 -19.40 -23.96
CA GLY A 51 -19.19 -19.13 -24.05
C GLY A 51 -19.36 -17.61 -24.19
N PRO A 52 -20.00 -17.10 -25.26
CA PRO A 52 -20.25 -15.68 -25.41
C PRO A 52 -21.38 -15.27 -24.46
N ARG A 53 -21.09 -15.22 -23.16
CA ARG A 53 -21.94 -14.51 -22.21
C ARG A 53 -21.81 -13.05 -22.54
N LYS A 54 -22.73 -12.55 -23.37
CA LYS A 54 -23.06 -11.14 -23.55
C LYS A 54 -23.37 -10.54 -22.17
N ARG A 55 -22.33 -10.28 -21.38
CA ARG A 55 -22.40 -9.40 -20.22
C ARG A 55 -22.72 -8.05 -20.84
N GLY A 56 -23.98 -7.64 -20.74
CA GLY A 56 -24.40 -6.30 -21.12
C GLY A 56 -23.40 -5.35 -20.48
N LYS A 57 -22.56 -4.73 -21.31
CA LYS A 57 -21.63 -3.69 -20.87
C LYS A 57 -22.54 -2.63 -20.27
N ALA A 58 -22.63 -2.59 -18.94
CA ALA A 58 -23.30 -1.51 -18.25
C ALA A 58 -22.66 -0.24 -18.82
N LYS A 59 -23.43 0.51 -19.61
CA LYS A 59 -22.94 1.75 -20.23
C LYS A 59 -22.70 2.70 -19.07
N VAL A 60 -21.45 2.77 -18.61
CA VAL A 60 -21.02 3.85 -17.73
C VAL A 60 -21.40 5.14 -18.47
N PRO A 61 -22.17 6.05 -17.85
CA PRO A 61 -22.53 7.32 -18.45
C PRO A 61 -21.27 8.01 -18.98
N LYS A 62 -21.31 8.50 -20.22
CA LYS A 62 -20.15 9.12 -20.88
C LYS A 62 -19.59 10.32 -20.09
N ARG A 63 -20.44 10.97 -19.28
CA ARG A 63 -20.09 12.08 -18.38
C ARG A 63 -19.20 11.63 -17.22
N GLU A 64 -19.57 10.57 -16.51
CA GLU A 64 -18.75 10.04 -15.39
C GLU A 64 -17.37 9.57 -15.88
N LEU A 65 -17.32 9.00 -17.09
CA LEU A 65 -16.05 8.61 -17.69
C LEU A 65 -15.17 9.83 -18.02
N ALA A 66 -15.75 10.95 -18.44
CA ALA A 66 -15.01 12.18 -18.69
C ALA A 66 -14.49 12.80 -17.39
N GLU A 67 -15.31 12.84 -16.34
CA GLU A 67 -14.91 13.33 -15.01
C GLU A 67 -13.76 12.52 -14.44
N SER A 68 -13.80 11.19 -14.57
CA SER A 68 -12.70 10.32 -14.14
C SER A 68 -11.36 10.60 -14.83
N LYS A 69 -11.36 11.25 -16.00
CA LYS A 69 -10.16 11.57 -16.76
C LYS A 69 -9.60 12.97 -16.48
N SER A 70 -10.27 13.77 -15.64
CA SER A 70 -9.76 15.08 -15.23
C SER A 70 -8.45 14.97 -14.45
N ASP A 71 -7.63 16.02 -14.52
CA ASP A 71 -6.38 16.14 -13.76
C ASP A 71 -6.63 16.07 -12.24
N GLU A 72 -7.75 16.64 -11.77
CA GLU A 72 -8.17 16.54 -10.37
C GLU A 72 -8.38 15.09 -9.93
N CYS A 73 -9.07 14.29 -10.76
CA CYS A 73 -9.28 12.88 -10.46
C CYS A 73 -8.00 12.06 -10.60
N ALA A 74 -7.06 12.45 -11.48
CA ALA A 74 -5.73 11.84 -11.52
C ALA A 74 -4.96 12.08 -10.20
N ALA A 75 -4.89 13.34 -9.77
CA ALA A 75 -4.26 13.70 -8.50
C ALA A 75 -4.90 12.99 -7.30
N LEU A 76 -6.23 12.89 -7.29
CA LEU A 76 -6.96 12.15 -6.25
C LEU A 76 -6.58 10.67 -6.22
N ARG A 77 -6.51 10.00 -7.39
CA ARG A 77 -6.10 8.59 -7.45
C ARG A 77 -4.67 8.40 -6.99
N ASP A 78 -3.77 9.32 -7.32
CA ASP A 78 -2.37 9.23 -6.89
C ASP A 78 -2.23 9.48 -5.38
N GLN A 79 -3.00 10.41 -4.82
CA GLN A 79 -3.12 10.57 -3.37
C GLN A 79 -3.69 9.31 -2.71
N ALA A 80 -4.67 8.66 -3.31
CA ALA A 80 -5.26 7.43 -2.78
C ALA A 80 -4.22 6.29 -2.77
N LYS A 81 -3.45 6.13 -3.86
CA LYS A 81 -2.34 5.17 -3.90
C LYS A 81 -1.29 5.48 -2.84
N ALA A 82 -0.91 6.75 -2.69
CA ALA A 82 0.07 7.17 -1.69
C ALA A 82 -0.45 6.91 -0.27
N ALA A 83 -1.71 7.22 0.02
CA ALA A 83 -2.34 6.95 1.31
C ALA A 83 -2.36 5.45 1.60
N ARG A 84 -2.73 4.61 0.62
CA ARG A 84 -2.67 3.14 0.73
C ARG A 84 -1.26 2.66 1.06
N ASN A 85 -0.26 3.11 0.31
CA ASN A 85 1.12 2.67 0.49
C ASN A 85 1.73 3.13 1.82
N LYS A 86 1.28 4.28 2.35
CA LYS A 86 1.69 4.81 3.65
C LYS A 86 0.88 4.26 4.83
N GLY A 87 -0.10 3.38 4.57
CA GLY A 87 -1.02 2.89 5.61
C GLY A 87 -1.95 3.97 6.18
N ASN A 88 -2.16 5.09 5.49
CA ASN A 88 -3.09 6.12 5.92
C ASN A 88 -4.53 5.77 5.50
N TRP A 89 -5.11 4.80 6.20
CA TRP A 89 -6.40 4.21 5.86
C TRP A 89 -7.57 5.18 5.98
N LYS A 90 -7.53 6.11 6.95
CA LYS A 90 -8.55 7.17 7.09
C LYS A 90 -8.58 8.07 5.87
N GLN A 91 -7.40 8.48 5.39
CA GLN A 91 -7.29 9.30 4.19
C GLN A 91 -7.71 8.52 2.94
N LEU A 92 -7.33 7.24 2.81
CA LEU A 92 -7.76 6.39 1.70
C LEU A 92 -9.30 6.28 1.64
N LEU A 93 -9.95 6.13 2.79
CA LEU A 93 -11.41 6.07 2.89
C LEU A 93 -12.09 7.35 2.38
N GLN A 94 -11.55 8.52 2.75
CA GLN A 94 -12.06 9.82 2.28
C GLN A 94 -11.83 10.02 0.77
N LEU A 95 -10.65 9.68 0.26
CA LEU A 95 -10.34 9.85 -1.16
C LEU A 95 -11.20 8.94 -2.04
N THR A 96 -11.53 7.75 -1.56
CA THR A 96 -12.37 6.78 -2.30
C THR A 96 -13.87 7.10 -2.28
N GLU A 97 -14.32 8.12 -1.55
CA GLU A 97 -15.71 8.58 -1.55
C GLU A 97 -16.15 9.20 -2.88
N ARG A 98 -15.23 9.89 -3.57
CA ARG A 98 -15.52 10.54 -4.86
C ARG A 98 -15.57 9.53 -5.99
N ARG A 99 -16.71 8.82 -6.13
CA ARG A 99 -16.90 7.73 -7.10
C ARG A 99 -16.68 8.15 -8.55
N SER A 100 -17.01 9.38 -8.92
CA SER A 100 -16.82 9.93 -10.28
C SER A 100 -15.35 9.98 -10.70
N CYS A 101 -14.40 9.98 -9.75
CA CYS A 101 -12.98 9.94 -10.06
C CYS A 101 -12.43 8.56 -10.38
N TRP A 102 -13.27 7.52 -10.35
CA TRP A 102 -12.85 6.15 -10.59
C TRP A 102 -13.45 5.65 -11.89
N ALA A 103 -12.63 4.99 -12.72
CA ALA A 103 -13.10 4.43 -13.98
C ALA A 103 -14.14 3.31 -13.76
N ARG A 104 -14.07 2.63 -12.61
CA ARG A 104 -15.02 1.59 -12.20
C ARG A 104 -15.44 1.82 -10.75
N ALA A 105 -16.75 1.82 -10.50
CA ALA A 105 -17.29 1.95 -9.15
C ALA A 105 -16.81 0.83 -8.19
N SER A 106 -16.53 -0.35 -8.73
CA SER A 106 -16.00 -1.49 -7.97
C SER A 106 -14.57 -1.29 -7.48
N GLU A 107 -13.76 -0.51 -8.20
CA GLU A 107 -12.36 -0.21 -7.83
C GLU A 107 -12.33 0.69 -6.59
N ALA A 108 -13.08 1.80 -6.63
CA ALA A 108 -13.26 2.69 -5.48
C ALA A 108 -13.77 1.92 -4.25
N LYS A 109 -14.75 1.03 -4.49
CA LYS A 109 -15.35 0.21 -3.43
C LYS A 109 -14.33 -0.75 -2.82
N ALA A 110 -13.53 -1.46 -3.63
CA ALA A 110 -12.52 -2.37 -3.14
C ALA A 110 -11.46 -1.65 -2.29
N LEU A 111 -10.98 -0.48 -2.72
CA LEU A 111 -10.03 0.33 -1.94
C LEU A 111 -10.65 0.85 -0.63
N ARG A 112 -11.93 1.20 -0.65
CA ARG A 112 -12.66 1.59 0.56
C ARG A 112 -12.84 0.42 1.52
N MET A 113 -13.12 -0.78 1.00
CA MET A 113 -13.21 -1.99 1.81
C MET A 113 -11.86 -2.35 2.44
N GLN A 114 -10.77 -2.22 1.68
CA GLN A 114 -9.42 -2.35 2.23
C GLN A 114 -9.20 -1.37 3.38
N ALA A 115 -9.52 -0.08 3.18
CA ALA A 115 -9.39 0.92 4.24
C ALA A 115 -10.26 0.61 5.47
N LEU A 116 -11.47 0.08 5.29
CA LEU A 116 -12.35 -0.32 6.39
C LEU A 116 -11.79 -1.52 7.15
N PHE A 117 -11.26 -2.51 6.43
CA PHE A 117 -10.62 -3.67 7.01
C PHE A 117 -9.44 -3.27 7.91
N GLU A 118 -8.53 -2.45 7.38
CA GLU A 118 -7.34 -1.99 8.11
C GLU A 118 -7.65 -1.00 9.26
N LEU A 119 -8.90 -0.54 9.35
CA LEU A 119 -9.40 0.27 10.47
C LEU A 119 -10.22 -0.56 11.47
N ASP A 120 -10.19 -1.89 11.37
CA ASP A 120 -10.99 -2.84 12.17
C ASP A 120 -12.52 -2.62 12.05
N ARG A 121 -12.96 -1.93 10.99
CA ARG A 121 -14.38 -1.65 10.72
C ARG A 121 -14.97 -2.76 9.84
N HIS A 122 -14.82 -4.01 10.29
CA HIS A 122 -15.15 -5.19 9.51
C HIS A 122 -16.64 -5.30 9.15
N GLN A 123 -17.55 -4.92 10.05
CA GLN A 123 -19.00 -4.93 9.75
C GLN A 123 -19.34 -4.01 8.58
N GLU A 124 -18.82 -2.78 8.58
CA GLU A 124 -19.04 -1.82 7.50
C GLU A 124 -18.39 -2.28 6.18
N CYS A 125 -17.24 -2.94 6.26
CA CYS A 125 -16.60 -3.55 5.08
C CYS A 125 -17.54 -4.56 4.40
N ILE A 126 -18.15 -5.45 5.18
CA ILE A 126 -19.08 -6.47 4.66
C ILE A 126 -20.33 -5.82 4.07
N THR A 127 -20.93 -4.87 4.78
CA THR A 127 -22.11 -4.13 4.31
C THR A 127 -21.83 -3.40 3.01
N LEU A 128 -20.67 -2.76 2.87
CA LEU A 128 -20.27 -2.02 1.67
C LEU A 128 -20.13 -2.94 0.44
N GLY A 129 -19.64 -4.16 0.64
CA GLY A 129 -19.49 -5.17 -0.41
C GLY A 129 -20.76 -5.97 -0.71
N GLY A 130 -21.79 -5.86 0.15
CA GLY A 130 -23.05 -6.58 0.01
C GLY A 130 -23.70 -6.41 -1.36
N GLY A 131 -24.03 -7.53 -2.00
CA GLY A 131 -24.73 -7.56 -3.29
C GLY A 131 -23.90 -7.19 -4.52
N ASP A 132 -22.60 -6.89 -4.38
CA ASP A 132 -21.72 -6.64 -5.52
C ASP A 132 -21.23 -7.96 -6.15
N LYS A 133 -21.21 -8.02 -7.49
CA LYS A 133 -20.79 -9.21 -8.25
C LYS A 133 -19.34 -9.10 -8.77
N SER A 134 -18.63 -8.04 -8.43
CA SER A 134 -17.23 -7.86 -8.80
C SER A 134 -16.35 -8.80 -7.98
N ARG A 135 -15.46 -9.54 -8.65
CA ARG A 135 -14.51 -10.47 -8.01
C ARG A 135 -13.68 -9.80 -6.91
N GLU A 136 -13.24 -8.57 -7.15
CA GLU A 136 -12.43 -7.81 -6.20
C GLU A 136 -13.21 -7.52 -4.91
N VAL A 137 -14.48 -7.13 -5.05
CA VAL A 137 -15.35 -6.80 -3.92
C VAL A 137 -15.70 -8.08 -3.14
N SER A 138 -16.04 -9.17 -3.84
CA SER A 138 -16.33 -10.45 -3.20
C SER A 138 -15.14 -10.98 -2.39
N LYS A 139 -13.90 -10.83 -2.89
CA LYS A 139 -12.68 -11.17 -2.14
C LYS A 139 -12.59 -10.41 -0.82
N TRP A 140 -12.81 -9.10 -0.85
CA TRP A 140 -12.78 -8.28 0.35
C TRP A 140 -13.91 -8.61 1.34
N VAL A 141 -15.11 -8.94 0.86
CA VAL A 141 -16.20 -9.40 1.74
C VAL A 141 -15.76 -10.64 2.51
N THR A 142 -15.17 -11.62 1.83
CA THR A 142 -14.68 -12.84 2.48
C THR A 142 -13.58 -12.56 3.49
N ILE A 143 -12.63 -11.66 3.18
CA ILE A 143 -11.58 -11.25 4.12
C ILE A 143 -12.19 -10.61 5.36
N CYS A 144 -13.11 -9.67 5.19
CA CYS A 144 -13.75 -8.97 6.30
C CYS A 144 -14.67 -9.87 7.13
N GLN A 145 -15.34 -10.86 6.52
CA GLN A 145 -16.11 -11.88 7.24
C GLN A 145 -15.22 -12.73 8.14
N ARG A 146 -14.07 -13.17 7.62
CA ARG A 146 -13.11 -13.99 8.38
C ARG A 146 -12.48 -13.26 9.57
N ALA A 147 -12.42 -11.92 9.54
CA ALA A 147 -11.89 -11.13 10.64
C ALA A 147 -12.93 -10.77 11.72
N LEU A 148 -14.21 -11.12 11.51
CA LEU A 148 -15.25 -11.02 12.53
C LEU A 148 -15.48 -12.32 13.30
N ASP A 149 -15.04 -13.45 12.74
CA ASP A 149 -15.14 -14.79 13.34
C ASP A 149 -14.02 -14.99 14.37
#